data_AF-A0A817NR77-F1
#
_entry.id   AF-A0A817NR77-F1
#
_cell.length_a   1.000
_cell.length_b   1.000
_cell.length_c   1.000
_cell.angle_alpha   90.00
_cell.angle_beta   90.00
_cell.angle_gamma   90.00
#
_symmetry.space_group_name_H-M   'P 1'
#
loop_
_entity.id
_entity.type
_entity.pdbx_description
1 polymer ?
#
loop_
_entity_poly.entity_id
_entity_poly.type
_entity_poly.pdbx_seq_one_letter_code
_entity_poly.pdbx_strand_id
1 'polypeptide(L)'
;MHYFCLIFIFGCLAKAATAVVSNTSVGNAATILKGVWVNELGSTLNITSVFKSTLQIKGNYRSPSGTAGDQYALNGFVNLSPMVTGKHNVIVVSFTVHWSNIGSVTTWNGFYSEGDYDDKDGAPGRIICQWLLVRPVTNYKWDHILTGQDRFTKKT
;
A
#
# COMPACT_ATOMS: atom_id res chain seq x y z
N MET A 1 -1.62 -34.01 -55.89
CA MET A 1 -2.17 -34.22 -54.54
C MET A 1 -1.41 -33.29 -53.60
N HIS A 2 -1.98 -32.13 -53.27
CA HIS A 2 -1.40 -31.20 -52.30
C HIS A 2 -2.35 -31.14 -51.10
N TYR A 3 -1.92 -31.66 -49.95
CA TYR A 3 -2.65 -31.60 -48.70
C TYR A 3 -2.41 -30.23 -48.06
N PHE A 4 -3.47 -29.43 -47.92
CA PHE A 4 -3.46 -28.18 -47.16
C PHE A 4 -3.89 -28.50 -45.71
N CYS A 5 -2.94 -28.40 -44.77
CA CYS A 5 -3.21 -28.55 -43.34
C CYS A 5 -3.79 -27.25 -42.80
N LEU A 6 -5.10 -27.23 -42.50
CA LEU A 6 -5.75 -26.12 -41.81
C LEU A 6 -5.52 -26.27 -40.30
N ILE A 7 -4.64 -25.44 -39.75
CA ILE A 7 -4.47 -25.27 -38.31
C ILE A 7 -5.59 -24.35 -37.82
N PHE A 8 -6.59 -24.91 -37.13
CA PHE A 8 -7.56 -24.12 -36.36
C PHE A 8 -6.88 -23.59 -35.10
N ILE A 9 -6.50 -22.31 -35.12
CA ILE A 9 -6.08 -21.59 -33.91
C ILE A 9 -7.34 -21.32 -33.09
N PHE A 10 -7.60 -22.16 -32.08
CA PHE A 10 -8.54 -21.85 -31.01
C PHE A 10 -7.95 -20.68 -30.20
N GLY A 11 -8.27 -19.45 -30.60
CA GLY A 11 -8.01 -18.26 -29.81
C GLY A 11 -8.85 -18.31 -28.54
N CYS A 12 -8.22 -18.63 -27.41
CA CYS A 12 -8.82 -18.43 -26.10
C CYS A 12 -8.95 -16.93 -25.84
N LEU A 13 -10.11 -16.35 -26.19
CA LEU A 13 -10.50 -15.01 -25.76
C LEU A 13 -10.76 -15.05 -24.25
N ALA A 14 -9.72 -14.87 -23.45
CA ALA A 14 -9.87 -14.56 -22.03
C ALA A 14 -10.57 -13.20 -21.92
N LYS A 15 -11.88 -13.23 -21.65
CA LYS A 15 -12.66 -12.03 -21.35
C LYS A 15 -12.16 -11.50 -20.01
N ALA A 16 -11.36 -10.43 -20.03
CA ALA A 16 -10.98 -9.73 -18.81
C ALA A 16 -12.26 -9.24 -18.12
N ALA A 17 -12.66 -9.90 -17.04
CA ALA A 17 -13.73 -9.42 -16.19
C ALA A 17 -13.24 -8.11 -15.57
N THR A 18 -13.83 -6.99 -15.97
CA THR A 18 -13.66 -5.72 -15.27
C THR A 18 -14.24 -5.89 -13.87
N ALA A 19 -13.38 -6.09 -12.87
CA ALA A 19 -13.77 -6.10 -11.48
C ALA A 19 -14.26 -4.70 -11.11
N VAL A 20 -15.59 -4.51 -11.10
CA VAL A 20 -16.19 -3.28 -10.60
C VAL A 20 -16.11 -3.31 -9.09
N VAL A 21 -15.12 -2.62 -8.54
CA VAL A 21 -15.02 -2.35 -7.11
C VAL A 21 -16.24 -1.53 -6.71
N SER A 22 -17.08 -2.06 -5.82
CA SER A 22 -18.33 -1.38 -5.46
C SER A 22 -18.04 -0.09 -4.68
N ASN A 23 -18.85 0.95 -4.87
CA ASN A 23 -18.74 2.20 -4.09
C ASN A 23 -18.79 1.97 -2.57
N THR A 24 -19.47 0.90 -2.13
CA THR A 24 -19.50 0.46 -0.73
C THR A 24 -18.13 -0.04 -0.26
N SER A 25 -17.43 -0.86 -1.06
CA SER A 25 -16.07 -1.33 -0.71
C SER A 25 -15.05 -0.18 -0.65
N VAL A 26 -15.16 0.81 -1.55
CA VAL A 26 -14.33 2.03 -1.51
C VAL A 26 -14.70 2.92 -0.32
N GLY A 27 -16.00 3.06 -0.02
CA GLY A 27 -16.50 3.77 1.16
C GLY A 27 -15.97 3.17 2.46
N ASN A 28 -15.95 1.84 2.55
CA ASN A 28 -15.41 1.11 3.68
C ASN A 28 -13.90 1.33 3.81
N ALA A 29 -13.14 1.21 2.71
CA ALA A 29 -11.70 1.45 2.72
C ALA A 29 -11.35 2.88 3.17
N ALA A 30 -12.10 3.89 2.73
CA ALA A 30 -11.91 5.27 3.16
C ALA A 30 -12.13 5.44 4.66
N THR A 31 -13.19 4.85 5.21
CA THR A 31 -13.48 4.87 6.65
C THR A 31 -12.43 4.11 7.47
N ILE A 32 -12.03 2.94 6.97
CA ILE A 32 -11.06 2.05 7.63
C ILE A 32 -9.67 2.68 7.68
N LEU A 33 -9.16 3.18 6.55
CA LEU A 33 -7.79 3.66 6.43
C LEU A 33 -7.59 5.07 6.98
N LYS A 34 -8.61 5.93 6.92
CA LYS A 34 -8.50 7.29 7.43
C LYS A 34 -8.21 7.28 8.93
N GLY A 35 -7.28 8.15 9.35
CA GLY A 35 -6.88 8.32 10.74
C GLY A 35 -5.38 8.17 10.95
N VAL A 36 -5.01 8.11 12.22
CA VAL A 36 -3.63 8.08 12.68
C VAL A 36 -3.22 6.64 12.97
N TRP A 37 -2.09 6.23 12.43
CA TRP A 37 -1.48 4.92 12.61
C TRP A 37 -0.07 5.08 13.16
N VAL A 38 0.36 4.15 14.01
CA VAL A 38 1.67 4.18 14.67
C VAL A 38 2.40 2.88 14.37
N ASN A 39 3.66 2.96 13.94
CA ASN A 39 4.49 1.77 13.74
C ASN A 39 5.27 1.37 15.00
N GLU A 40 5.96 0.24 14.94
CA GLU A 40 6.78 -0.31 16.03
C GLU A 40 7.94 0.60 16.47
N LEU A 41 8.32 1.57 15.64
CA LEU A 41 9.38 2.54 15.93
C LEU A 41 8.83 3.87 16.51
N GLY A 42 7.52 4.00 16.64
CA GLY A 42 6.86 5.23 17.11
C GLY A 42 6.65 6.29 16.01
N SER A 43 6.89 5.97 14.74
CA SER A 43 6.49 6.82 13.61
C SER A 43 4.98 6.89 13.51
N THR A 44 4.48 8.02 12.99
CA THR A 44 3.06 8.28 12.80
C THR A 44 2.73 8.43 11.33
N LEU A 45 1.84 7.59 10.82
CA LEU A 45 1.20 7.67 9.51
C LEU A 45 -0.21 8.24 9.69
N ASN A 46 -0.45 9.47 9.26
CA ASN A 46 -1.76 10.10 9.34
C ASN A 46 -2.39 10.21 7.95
N ILE A 47 -3.35 9.34 7.65
CA ILE A 47 -4.12 9.36 6.40
C ILE A 47 -5.32 10.28 6.60
N THR A 48 -5.29 11.46 6.00
CA THR A 48 -6.33 12.47 6.15
C THR A 48 -7.44 12.34 5.11
N SER A 49 -7.10 11.82 3.93
CA SER A 49 -8.04 11.66 2.81
C SER A 49 -7.79 10.37 2.05
N VAL A 50 -8.88 9.69 1.68
CA VAL A 50 -8.93 8.62 0.67
C VAL A 50 -9.95 9.05 -0.37
N PHE A 51 -9.48 9.42 -1.56
CA PHE A 51 -10.31 9.95 -2.63
C PHE A 51 -11.01 8.81 -3.37
N LYS A 52 -12.34 8.71 -3.23
CA LYS A 52 -13.11 7.58 -3.77
C LYS A 52 -13.00 7.43 -5.30
N SER A 53 -12.87 8.54 -6.03
CA SER A 53 -12.82 8.56 -7.49
C SER A 53 -11.48 8.12 -8.07
N THR A 54 -10.38 8.33 -7.35
CA THR A 54 -9.01 8.08 -7.83
C THR A 54 -8.27 7.03 -7.03
N LEU A 55 -8.84 6.58 -5.92
CA LEU A 55 -8.20 5.77 -4.88
C LEU A 55 -6.88 6.36 -4.36
N GLN A 56 -6.68 7.66 -4.56
CA GLN A 56 -5.53 8.36 -4.02
C GLN A 56 -5.66 8.50 -2.50
N ILE A 57 -4.55 8.34 -1.79
CA ILE A 57 -4.45 8.70 -0.38
C ILE A 57 -3.54 9.90 -0.21
N LYS A 58 -3.94 10.79 0.72
CA LYS A 58 -3.15 11.94 1.14
C LYS A 58 -3.08 11.99 2.66
N GLY A 59 -2.00 12.56 3.15
CA GLY A 59 -1.76 12.62 4.58
C GLY A 59 -0.44 13.27 4.94
N ASN A 60 0.02 12.98 6.14
CA ASN A 60 1.37 13.27 6.57
C ASN A 60 2.00 12.09 7.30
N TYR A 61 3.32 12.09 7.32
CA TYR A 61 4.14 11.11 8.01
C TYR A 61 5.10 11.84 8.94
N ARG A 62 5.26 11.32 10.16
CA ARG A 62 6.23 11.79 11.14
C ARG A 62 7.10 10.62 11.60
N SER A 63 8.42 10.77 11.54
CA SER A 63 9.37 9.79 12.06
C SER A 63 10.10 10.34 13.28
N PRO A 64 10.24 9.60 14.40
CA PRO A 64 11.11 9.99 15.51
C PRO A 64 12.60 9.77 15.19
N SER A 65 12.92 9.01 14.14
CA SER A 65 14.30 8.72 13.72
C SER A 65 14.64 9.44 12.42
N GLY A 66 15.86 9.97 12.32
CA GLY A 66 16.35 10.66 11.14
C GLY A 66 15.71 12.03 10.87
N THR A 67 14.86 12.53 11.77
CA THR A 67 14.20 13.84 11.66
C THR A 67 14.09 14.50 13.04
N ALA A 68 13.83 15.81 13.10
CA ALA A 68 13.52 16.53 14.34
C ALA A 68 12.08 16.26 14.87
N GLY A 69 11.35 15.35 14.23
CA GLY A 69 9.94 15.06 14.52
C GLY A 69 8.96 15.89 13.68
N ASP A 70 9.42 16.48 12.56
CA ASP A 70 8.59 17.22 11.63
C ASP A 70 7.56 16.33 10.90
N GLN A 71 6.56 16.98 10.31
CA GLN A 71 5.56 16.32 9.48
C GLN A 71 5.90 16.49 7.99
N TYR A 72 5.94 15.38 7.28
CA TYR A 72 6.23 15.32 5.86
C TYR A 72 4.98 14.94 5.09
N ALA A 73 4.72 15.60 3.96
CA ALA A 73 3.58 15.27 3.12
C ALA A 73 3.68 13.83 2.61
N LEU A 74 2.56 13.13 2.65
CA LEU A 74 2.40 11.78 2.14
C LEU A 74 1.39 11.77 1.01
N ASN A 75 1.75 11.09 -0.08
CA ASN A 75 0.87 10.82 -1.21
C ASN A 75 0.98 9.35 -1.60
N GLY A 76 -0.13 8.76 -2.04
CA GLY A 76 -0.15 7.34 -2.40
C GLY A 76 -1.45 6.92 -3.05
N PHE A 77 -1.63 5.61 -3.16
CA PHE A 77 -2.82 4.97 -3.69
C PHE A 77 -3.20 3.75 -2.86
N VAL A 78 -4.47 3.43 -2.90
CA VAL A 78 -4.97 2.13 -2.47
C VAL A 78 -5.47 1.36 -3.68
N ASN A 79 -5.46 0.04 -3.58
CA ASN A 79 -6.15 -0.81 -4.54
C ASN A 79 -7.03 -1.83 -3.81
N LEU A 80 -8.18 -2.09 -4.39
CA LEU A 80 -9.25 -2.87 -3.80
C LEU A 80 -9.80 -3.79 -4.88
N SER A 81 -10.25 -4.97 -4.47
CA SER A 81 -11.05 -5.87 -5.31
C SER A 81 -12.35 -6.18 -4.58
N PRO A 82 -13.42 -6.57 -5.28
CA PRO A 82 -14.58 -7.18 -4.65
C PRO A 82 -14.15 -8.31 -3.71
N MET A 83 -14.70 -8.33 -2.50
CA MET A 83 -14.39 -9.37 -1.52
C MET A 83 -14.82 -10.74 -2.07
N VAL A 84 -13.94 -11.72 -1.91
CA VAL A 84 -14.22 -13.11 -2.29
C VAL A 84 -14.43 -13.91 -1.01
N THR A 85 -15.63 -14.48 -0.86
CA THR A 85 -15.98 -15.33 0.29
C THR A 85 -15.01 -16.52 0.40
N GLY A 86 -14.56 -16.82 1.63
CA GLY A 86 -13.62 -17.92 1.88
C GLY A 86 -12.18 -17.64 1.43
N LYS A 87 -11.85 -16.38 1.10
CA LYS A 87 -10.49 -15.92 0.84
C LYS A 87 -10.05 -14.90 1.87
N HIS A 88 -8.74 -14.78 2.05
CA HIS A 88 -8.13 -13.66 2.76
C HIS A 88 -8.21 -12.41 1.87
N ASN A 89 -8.97 -11.42 2.31
CA ASN A 89 -9.22 -10.19 1.55
C ASN A 89 -8.46 -9.04 2.23
N VAL A 90 -7.68 -8.31 1.44
CA VAL A 90 -6.87 -7.18 1.93
C VAL A 90 -7.12 -5.93 1.10
N ILE A 91 -6.78 -4.78 1.67
CA ILE A 91 -6.69 -3.52 0.94
C ILE A 91 -5.23 -3.27 0.62
N VAL A 92 -4.85 -3.20 -0.66
CA VAL A 92 -3.47 -2.84 -1.02
C VAL A 92 -3.26 -1.36 -0.70
N VAL A 93 -2.12 -1.04 -0.09
CA VAL A 93 -1.75 0.32 0.30
C VAL A 93 -0.33 0.59 -0.22
N SER A 94 -0.15 1.71 -0.91
CA SER A 94 1.18 2.21 -1.25
C SER A 94 1.24 3.72 -1.12
N PHE A 95 2.34 4.22 -0.56
CA PHE A 95 2.55 5.65 -0.40
C PHE A 95 4.02 6.02 -0.43
N THR A 96 4.28 7.32 -0.58
CA THR A 96 5.62 7.89 -0.66
C THR A 96 5.71 9.13 0.21
N VAL A 97 6.88 9.30 0.81
CA VAL A 97 7.27 10.49 1.57
C VAL A 97 8.58 11.01 1.00
N HIS A 98 8.57 12.30 0.65
CA HIS A 98 9.78 13.03 0.30
C HIS A 98 10.31 13.75 1.55
N TRP A 99 11.51 13.40 1.99
CA TRP A 99 12.10 13.90 3.23
C TRP A 99 12.73 15.30 3.09
N SER A 100 12.35 16.06 2.07
CA SER A 100 12.76 17.45 1.86
C SER A 100 14.28 17.65 2.08
N ASN A 101 14.68 18.52 3.00
CA ASN A 101 16.07 18.87 3.24
C ASN A 101 16.92 17.72 3.85
N ILE A 102 16.29 16.64 4.35
CA ILE A 102 17.03 15.44 4.77
C ILE A 102 17.62 14.71 3.55
N GLY A 103 17.04 14.92 2.36
CA GLY A 103 17.61 14.43 1.11
C GLY A 103 17.41 12.93 0.91
N SER A 104 16.18 12.44 0.99
CA SER A 104 15.82 11.08 0.58
C SER A 104 14.32 10.97 0.23
N VAL A 105 13.95 9.85 -0.36
CA VAL A 105 12.54 9.48 -0.59
C VAL A 105 12.33 8.08 -0.05
N THR A 106 11.27 7.89 0.72
CA THR A 106 10.85 6.55 1.15
C THR A 106 9.51 6.19 0.52
N THR A 107 9.44 5.00 -0.06
CA THR A 107 8.20 4.39 -0.53
C THR A 107 7.81 3.24 0.38
N TRP A 108 6.54 3.14 0.75
CA TRP A 108 5.96 1.97 1.39
C TRP A 108 5.01 1.29 0.42
N ASN A 109 5.05 -0.04 0.39
CA ASN A 109 4.12 -0.86 -0.37
C ASN A 109 3.73 -2.09 0.47
N GLY A 110 2.43 -2.37 0.52
CA GLY A 110 1.90 -3.51 1.24
C GLY A 110 0.39 -3.46 1.30
N PHE A 111 -0.18 -3.78 2.46
CA PHE A 111 -1.61 -3.94 2.59
C PHE A 111 -2.12 -3.66 4.00
N TYR A 112 -3.40 -3.35 4.08
CA TYR A 112 -4.19 -3.41 5.29
C TYR A 112 -4.95 -4.74 5.35
N SER A 113 -4.93 -5.36 6.54
CA SER A 113 -5.76 -6.51 6.87
C SER A 113 -6.52 -6.23 8.16
N GLU A 114 -7.81 -6.59 8.16
CA GLU A 114 -8.53 -6.83 9.41
C GLU A 114 -7.99 -8.10 10.08
N GLY A 115 -8.18 -8.21 11.39
CA GLY A 115 -7.49 -9.16 12.28
C GLY A 115 -7.24 -10.53 11.67
N ASP A 116 -6.00 -10.77 11.25
CA ASP A 116 -5.56 -12.07 10.71
C ASP A 116 -4.03 -12.12 10.42
N TYR A 117 -3.20 -11.33 11.12
CA TYR A 117 -1.74 -11.45 10.95
C TYR A 117 -1.09 -12.41 11.96
N ASP A 118 -1.71 -12.58 13.13
CA ASP A 118 -1.17 -13.39 14.23
C ASP A 118 -2.12 -14.57 14.61
N ASP A 119 -3.06 -14.96 13.73
CA ASP A 119 -4.08 -16.02 13.95
C ASP A 119 -4.92 -15.87 15.25
N LYS A 120 -5.09 -14.64 15.73
CA LYS A 120 -5.89 -14.34 16.93
C LYS A 120 -7.17 -13.63 16.54
N ASP A 121 -8.30 -14.30 16.79
CA ASP A 121 -9.63 -13.70 16.69
C ASP A 121 -9.70 -12.39 17.47
N GLY A 122 -10.20 -11.34 16.81
CA GLY A 122 -10.37 -10.01 17.42
C GLY A 122 -9.13 -9.12 17.44
N ALA A 123 -8.03 -9.50 16.80
CA ALA A 123 -6.86 -8.63 16.67
C ALA A 123 -7.22 -7.32 15.92
N PRO A 124 -6.73 -6.15 16.37
CA PRO A 124 -6.98 -4.89 15.68
C PRO A 124 -6.34 -4.92 14.29
N GLY A 125 -7.01 -4.32 13.31
CA GLY A 125 -6.49 -4.26 11.93
C GLY A 125 -5.14 -3.53 11.86
N ARG A 126 -4.30 -3.95 10.90
CA ARG A 126 -2.92 -3.46 10.74
C ARG A 126 -2.64 -3.09 9.29
N ILE A 127 -1.80 -2.06 9.09
CA ILE A 127 -1.14 -1.80 7.80
C ILE A 127 0.27 -2.40 7.89
N ILE A 128 0.62 -3.29 6.97
CA ILE A 128 1.93 -3.94 6.92
C ILE A 128 2.54 -3.58 5.58
N CYS A 129 3.73 -2.99 5.62
CA CYS A 129 4.42 -2.53 4.42
C CYS A 129 5.90 -2.89 4.47
N GLN A 130 6.44 -3.25 3.31
CA GLN A 130 7.87 -3.11 3.07
C GLN A 130 8.15 -1.69 2.61
N TRP A 131 9.33 -1.19 2.94
CA TRP A 131 9.76 0.14 2.52
C TRP A 131 11.11 0.13 1.84
N LEU A 132 11.30 1.08 0.93
CA LEU A 132 12.57 1.40 0.28
C LEU A 132 12.87 2.86 0.56
N LEU A 133 14.00 3.15 1.21
CA LEU A 133 14.51 4.50 1.41
C LEU A 133 15.67 4.71 0.44
N VAL A 134 15.52 5.66 -0.48
CA VAL A 134 16.50 5.95 -1.54
C VAL A 134 17.17 7.29 -1.27
N ARG A 135 18.51 7.30 -1.29
CA ARG A 135 19.36 8.46 -1.05
C ARG A 135 20.10 8.87 -2.33
N PRO A 136 20.13 10.17 -2.69
CA PRO A 136 20.83 10.63 -3.88
C PRO A 136 22.35 10.65 -3.71
N VAL A 137 22.85 10.81 -2.48
CA VAL A 137 24.29 10.91 -2.18
C VAL A 137 24.65 9.93 -1.06
N THR A 138 25.60 9.04 -1.35
CA THR A 138 26.15 8.06 -0.40
C THR A 138 27.64 7.86 -0.70
N ASN A 139 28.37 7.20 0.22
CA ASN A 139 29.81 6.94 0.03
C ASN A 139 30.10 5.87 -1.03
N TYR A 140 29.10 5.03 -1.35
CA TYR A 140 29.28 3.87 -2.22
C TYR A 140 28.10 3.67 -3.15
N LYS A 141 28.40 3.26 -4.40
CA LYS A 141 27.41 2.98 -5.44
C LYS A 141 26.34 1.95 -5.04
N TRP A 142 26.64 1.08 -4.09
CA TRP A 142 25.72 0.02 -3.63
C TRP A 142 24.84 0.46 -2.45
N ASP A 143 25.13 1.59 -1.80
CA ASP A 143 24.50 2.00 -0.53
C ASP A 143 23.28 2.94 -0.74
N HIS A 144 22.86 3.19 -1.98
CA HIS A 144 21.79 4.17 -2.25
C HIS A 144 20.40 3.75 -1.74
N ILE A 145 20.16 2.46 -1.52
CA ILE A 145 18.84 1.92 -1.18
C ILE A 145 18.94 1.16 0.13
N LEU A 146 18.18 1.62 1.12
CA LEU A 146 17.89 0.87 2.35
C LEU A 146 16.49 0.26 2.23
N THR A 147 16.27 -0.89 2.87
CA THR A 147 14.97 -1.55 2.89
C THR A 147 14.64 -2.06 4.28
N GLY A 148 13.35 -2.18 4.55
CA GLY A 148 12.86 -2.78 5.78
C GLY A 148 11.36 -3.05 5.71
N GLN A 149 10.76 -3.24 6.89
CA GLN A 149 9.33 -3.46 7.03
C GLN A 149 8.83 -2.65 8.23
N ASP A 150 7.63 -2.11 8.10
CA ASP A 150 6.90 -1.44 9.18
C ASP A 150 5.53 -2.10 9.37
N ARG A 151 5.07 -2.15 10.62
CA ARG A 151 3.72 -2.61 11.00
C ARG A 151 3.01 -1.50 11.75
N PHE A 152 2.00 -0.90 11.11
CA PHE A 152 1.23 0.16 11.72
C PHE A 152 -0.06 -0.34 12.36
N THR A 153 -0.30 0.07 13.60
CA THR A 153 -1.55 -0.12 14.33
C THR A 153 -2.28 1.22 14.45
N LYS A 154 -3.60 1.18 14.57
CA LYS A 154 -4.38 2.42 14.70
C LYS A 154 -4.12 3.06 16.07
N LYS A 155 -3.87 4.37 16.09
CA LYS A 155 -3.71 5.12 17.34
C LYS A 155 -5.07 5.24 18.02
N THR A 156 -5.18 4.66 19.21
CA THR A 156 -6.31 4.81 20.13
C THR A 156 -6.36 6.21 20.72
#